data_AF-Q2C829-F1
#
_entry.id   AF-Q2C829-F1
#
_cell.length_a   1.000
_cell.length_b   1.000
_cell.length_c   1.000
_cell.angle_alpha   90.00
_cell.angle_beta   90.00
_cell.angle_gamma   90.00
#
_symmetry.space_group_name_H-M   'P 1'
#
loop_
_entity.id
_entity.type
_entity.pdbx_description
1 polymer ?
#
loop_
_entity_poly.entity_id
_entity_poly.type
_entity_poly.pdbx_seq_one_letter_code
_entity_poly.pdbx_strand_id
1 'polypeptide(L)' 'MFNLWKKKKVDKPLGTASLAKQRLLGELRTNRIPYNIQKMKDELSRLLSQWANIKDNKIEIVKTAESKSLLKIRCRFS' A
#
# COMPACT_ATOMS: atom_id res chain seq x y z
N MET A 1 -41.31 -32.12 -27.28
CA MET A 1 -41.24 -31.95 -25.81
C MET A 1 -39.80 -32.25 -25.39
N PHE A 2 -39.00 -31.22 -25.09
CA PHE A 2 -37.56 -31.38 -24.81
C PHE A 2 -37.24 -30.93 -23.37
N ASN A 3 -37.02 -31.89 -22.49
CA ASN A 3 -36.48 -31.68 -21.16
C ASN A 3 -34.96 -31.85 -21.22
N LEU A 4 -34.19 -30.76 -21.27
CA LEU A 4 -32.73 -30.87 -21.34
C LEU A 4 -31.97 -29.74 -20.64
N TRP A 5 -32.49 -29.17 -19.55
CA TRP A 5 -31.71 -28.25 -18.73
C TRP A 5 -31.96 -28.47 -17.24
N LYS A 6 -31.59 -29.67 -16.73
CA LYS A 6 -31.28 -29.80 -15.30
C LYS A 6 -30.00 -28.98 -15.04
N LYS A 7 -30.16 -27.73 -14.61
CA LYS A 7 -29.08 -26.93 -14.02
C LYS A 7 -28.51 -27.74 -12.86
N LYS A 8 -27.33 -28.34 -13.03
CA LYS A 8 -26.53 -28.81 -11.91
C LYS A 8 -26.27 -27.59 -11.03
N LYS A 9 -26.88 -27.57 -9.83
CA LYS A 9 -26.41 -26.71 -8.74
C LYS A 9 -25.03 -27.23 -8.39
N VAL A 10 -24.02 -26.65 -9.02
CA VAL A 10 -22.65 -26.74 -8.54
C VAL A 10 -22.62 -25.77 -7.38
N ASP A 11 -22.78 -26.28 -6.17
CA ASP A 11 -22.30 -25.61 -4.97
C ASP A 11 -20.84 -25.26 -5.24
N LYS A 12 -20.60 -24.01 -5.63
CA LYS A 12 -19.25 -23.51 -5.84
C LYS A 12 -18.57 -23.68 -4.49
N PRO A 13 -17.50 -24.49 -4.37
CA PRO A 13 -16.70 -24.45 -3.16
C PRO A 13 -16.28 -23.00 -2.99
N LEU A 14 -16.36 -22.46 -1.77
CA LEU A 14 -15.76 -21.18 -1.40
C LEU A 14 -14.31 -21.21 -1.89
N GLY A 15 -14.11 -20.74 -3.12
CA GLY A 15 -12.99 -21.17 -3.93
C GLY A 15 -11.71 -20.66 -3.32
N THR A 16 -10.67 -21.46 -3.36
CA THR A 16 -9.29 -21.05 -3.03
C THR A 16 -8.92 -19.70 -3.65
N ALA A 17 -9.46 -19.36 -4.81
CA ALA A 17 -9.36 -18.03 -5.43
C ALA A 17 -10.00 -16.88 -4.64
N SER A 18 -11.18 -17.09 -4.04
CA SER A 18 -11.85 -16.11 -3.17
C SER A 18 -11.06 -15.89 -1.88
N LEU A 19 -10.52 -16.97 -1.31
CA LEU A 19 -9.66 -16.90 -0.12
C LEU A 19 -8.33 -16.20 -0.43
N ALA A 20 -7.70 -16.51 -1.56
CA ALA A 20 -6.48 -15.83 -2.02
C ALA A 20 -6.73 -14.33 -2.26
N LYS A 21 -7.87 -13.97 -2.86
CA LYS A 21 -8.28 -12.57 -3.04
C LYS A 21 -8.44 -11.86 -1.70
N GLN A 22 -9.06 -12.49 -0.70
CA GLN A 22 -9.20 -11.90 0.64
C GLN A 22 -7.85 -11.70 1.33
N ARG A 23 -6.92 -12.64 1.21
CA ARG A 23 -5.55 -12.52 1.76
C ARG A 23 -4.78 -11.36 1.11
N LEU A 24 -4.80 -11.28 -0.23
CA LEU A 24 -4.18 -10.18 -0.96
C LEU A 24 -4.78 -8.82 -0.59
N LEU A 25 -6.11 -8.74 -0.46
CA LEU A 25 -6.77 -7.51 -0.02
C LEU A 25 -6.41 -7.15 1.43
N GLY A 26 -6.23 -8.14 2.31
CA GLY A 26 -5.74 -7.94 3.67
C GLY A 26 -4.33 -7.36 3.69
N GLU A 27 -3.40 -7.96 2.95
CA GLU A 27 -2.02 -7.48 2.81
C GLU A 27 -1.93 -6.10 2.15
N LEU A 28 -2.75 -5.83 1.13
CA LEU A 28 -2.81 -4.52 0.49
C LEU A 28 -3.32 -3.45 1.45
N ARG A 29 -4.27 -3.77 2.33
CA ARG A 29 -4.81 -2.82 3.32
C ARG A 29 -3.82 -2.55 4.45
N THR A 30 -3.09 -3.56 4.92
CA THR A 30 -2.08 -3.37 5.98
C THR A 30 -0.81 -2.69 5.46
N ASN A 31 -0.43 -2.95 4.20
CA ASN A 31 0.79 -2.38 3.62
C ASN A 31 0.62 -1.03 2.92
N ARG A 32 -0.61 -0.60 2.59
CA ARG A 32 -0.84 0.71 1.97
C ARG A 32 -0.38 1.86 2.89
N ILE A 33 0.63 2.57 2.41
CA ILE A 33 0.95 3.91 2.88
C ILE A 33 -0.18 4.82 2.38
N PRO A 34 -0.82 5.62 3.24
CA PRO A 34 -1.86 6.56 2.79
C PRO A 34 -1.31 7.48 1.71
N TYR A 35 -2.09 7.71 0.65
CA TYR A 35 -1.69 8.58 -0.47
C TYR A 35 -1.17 9.96 0.01
N ASN A 36 -1.81 10.52 1.02
CA ASN A 36 -1.41 11.81 1.60
C ASN A 36 0.01 11.77 2.17
N ILE A 37 0.41 10.67 2.83
CA ILE A 37 1.75 10.51 3.40
C ILE A 37 2.80 10.35 2.30
N GLN A 38 2.47 9.63 1.23
CA GLN A 38 3.33 9.52 0.06
C GLN A 38 3.52 10.88 -0.62
N LYS A 39 2.43 11.62 -0.83
CA LYS A 39 2.49 12.99 -1.40
C LYS A 39 3.31 13.94 -0.53
N MET A 40 3.17 13.87 0.79
CA MET A 40 3.99 14.66 1.72
C MET A 40 5.47 14.31 1.62
N LYS A 41 5.82 13.02 1.51
CA LYS A 41 7.20 12.59 1.27
C LYS A 41 7.76 13.21 -0.01
N ASP A 42 7.00 13.15 -1.10
CA ASP A 42 7.45 13.61 -2.41
C ASP A 42 7.65 15.15 -2.43
N GLU A 43 6.71 15.90 -1.86
CA GLU A 43 6.83 17.37 -1.72
C GLU A 43 7.98 17.79 -0.82
N LEU A 44 8.17 17.12 0.32
CA LEU A 44 9.29 17.40 1.23
C LEU A 44 10.63 17.09 0.55
N SER A 45 10.72 16.00 -0.21
CA SER A 45 11.92 15.67 -0.97
C SER A 45 12.20 16.73 -2.02
N ARG A 46 11.17 17.23 -2.71
CA ARG A 46 11.30 18.32 -3.69
C ARG A 46 11.81 19.61 -3.04
N LEU A 47 11.24 20.00 -1.90
CA LEU A 47 11.65 21.20 -1.17
C LEU A 47 13.09 21.11 -0.69
N LEU A 48 13.50 19.99 -0.09
CA LEU A 48 14.86 19.83 0.41
C LEU A 48 15.92 19.83 -0.71
N SER A 49 15.57 19.33 -1.90
CA SER A 49 16.46 19.39 -3.07
C SER A 49 16.68 20.80 -3.61
N GLN A 50 15.85 21.78 -3.25
CA GLN A 50 16.05 23.18 -3.64
C GLN A 50 17.15 23.87 -2.83
N TRP A 51 17.54 23.29 -1.70
CA TRP A 51 18.51 23.89 -0.79
C TRP A 51 19.91 23.41 -1.17
N ALA A 52 20.72 24.31 -1.73
CA ALA A 52 22.08 24.01 -2.19
C ALA A 52 23.01 23.43 -1.10
N ASN A 53 22.67 23.70 0.17
CA ASN A 53 23.45 23.32 1.34
C ASN A 53 23.20 21.86 1.75
N ILE A 54 22.16 21.21 1.19
CA ILE A 54 21.77 19.86 1.58
C ILE A 54 22.16 18.88 0.47
N LYS A 55 23.30 18.20 0.65
CA LYS A 55 23.86 17.28 -0.36
C LYS A 55 23.20 15.90 -0.37
N ASP A 56 22.74 15.43 0.78
CA ASP A 56 22.08 14.12 0.92
C ASP A 56 20.73 14.29 1.61
N ASN A 57 19.65 13.96 0.89
CA ASN A 57 18.27 14.00 1.35
C ASN A 57 17.64 12.61 1.25
N LYS A 58 17.39 11.96 2.38
CA LYS A 58 16.67 10.67 2.42
C LYS A 58 15.46 10.77 3.33
N ILE A 59 14.27 10.64 2.74
CA ILE A 59 13.00 10.59 3.46
C ILE A 59 12.44 9.17 3.41
N GLU A 60 12.28 8.56 4.59
CA GLU A 60 11.74 7.22 4.77
C GLU A 60 10.40 7.28 5.51
N ILE A 61 9.46 6.44 5.11
CA ILE A 61 8.17 6.28 5.81
C ILE A 61 8.31 5.09 6.73
N VAL A 62 8.29 5.33 8.03
CA VAL A 62 8.43 4.31 9.06
C VAL A 62 7.06 4.03 9.66
N LYS A 63 6.62 2.78 9.60
CA LYS A 63 5.42 2.33 10.32
C LYS A 63 5.83 1.95 11.74
N THR A 64 5.16 2.53 12.72
CA THR A 64 5.36 2.20 14.13
C THR A 64 4.39 1.10 14.57
N ALA A 65 4.73 0.41 15.66
CA ALA A 65 3.88 -0.63 16.25
C ALA A 65 2.49 -0.10 16.68
N GLU A 66 2.36 1.21 16.93
CA GLU A 66 1.12 1.89 17.33
C GLU A 66 0.23 2.31 16.14
N SER A 67 0.45 1.74 14.94
CA SER A 67 -0.29 2.12 13.71
C SER A 67 -0.11 3.59 13.29
N LYS A 68 0.89 4.30 13.83
CA LYS A 68 1.28 5.65 13.37
C LYS A 68 2.33 5.53 12.27
N SER A 69 2.14 6.28 11.18
CA SER A 69 3.15 6.44 10.13
C SER A 69 3.99 7.68 10.43
N LEU A 70 5.30 7.52 10.57
CA LEU A 70 6.24 8.61 10.80
C LEU A 70 7.06 8.86 9.53
N LEU A 71 7.31 10.14 9.21
CA LEU A 71 8.25 10.54 8.17
C LEU A 71 9.61 10.78 8.83
N LYS A 72 10.57 9.89 8.58
CA LYS A 72 11.95 10.05 9.04
C LYS A 72 12.74 10.77 7.97
N ILE A 73 13.18 11.98 8.29
CA ILE A 73 13.96 12.83 7.39
C ILE A 73 15.41 12.78 7.84
N ARG A 74 16.30 12.33 6.95
CA ARG A 74 17.75 12.42 7.11
C ARG A 74 18.28 13.42 6.10
N CYS A 75 18.72 14.57 6.59
CA CYS A 75 19.39 15.61 5.81
C CYS A 75 20.80 15.78 6.34
N ARG A 76 21.79 15.82 5.45
CA ARG A 76 23.16 16.23 5.80
C ARG A 76 23.42 17.62 5.22
N PHE A 77 23.67 18.57 6.11
CA PHE A 77 24.16 19.89 5.74
C PHE A 77 25.64 19.80 5.38
N SER A 78 26.03 20.46 4.29
CA SER A 78 27.42 20.63 3.86
C SER A 78 28.08 21.82 4.52
#